data_AF-A0A453L1S7-F1
#
_entry.id   AF-A0A453L1S7-F1
#
_cell.length_a   1.000
_cell.length_b   1.000
_cell.length_c   1.000
_cell.angle_alpha   90.00
_cell.angle_beta   90.00
_cell.angle_gamma   90.00
#
_symmetry.space_group_name_H-M   'P 1'
#
loop_
_entity.id
_entity.type
_entity.pdbx_description
1 polymer ?
#
loop_
_entity_poly.entity_id
_entity_poly.type
_entity_poly.pdbx_seq_one_letter_code
_entity_poly.pdbx_strand_id
1 'polypeptide(L)'
;MDIFHEHLVLFLQKDGLPLFCSIDLPVQIDFQEPKELGDFAPWFFPIPSNLCSILPGPNNDFMSSTFRLVVSSPVIPDLTVDYDMRKKTFTIVDQEEVTGLCSSIYTVGQSNVSSIQQNLQLIEDSQSWSDLSKLLSCERVQVVSHDGVSIPLVILYSREAHIHGESPGILYGYGAYGEDLDKSWCSDRLSLLARGWVLAFADVRYSLMPVVFFQLTGLHFPIIIQYFPTHLTTYCSMRNCAFSFDELDY
;
A
#
# COMPACT_ATOMS: atom_id res chain seq x y z
N MET A 1 7.14 -8.72 -16.29
CA MET A 1 8.24 -9.68 -16.53
C MET A 1 9.38 -8.93 -17.19
N ASP A 2 10.61 -9.25 -16.84
CA ASP A 2 11.81 -8.67 -17.45
C ASP A 2 12.84 -9.79 -17.72
N ILE A 3 13.68 -9.64 -18.74
CA ILE A 3 14.63 -10.66 -19.19
C ILE A 3 16.04 -10.07 -19.26
N PHE A 4 16.98 -10.76 -18.63
CA PHE A 4 18.41 -10.48 -18.64
C PHE A 4 19.16 -11.65 -19.29
N HIS A 5 20.45 -11.44 -19.58
CA HIS A 5 21.29 -12.44 -20.23
C HIS A 5 21.23 -13.83 -19.56
N GLU A 6 21.28 -13.87 -18.23
CA GLU A 6 21.32 -15.11 -17.42
C GLU A 6 20.13 -15.24 -16.46
N HIS A 7 19.16 -14.32 -16.49
CA HIS A 7 18.08 -14.31 -15.51
C HIS A 7 16.74 -13.89 -16.12
N LEU A 8 15.67 -14.51 -15.64
CA LEU A 8 14.28 -14.13 -15.89
C LEU A 8 13.69 -13.57 -14.60
N VAL A 9 13.11 -12.38 -14.66
CA VAL A 9 12.50 -11.70 -13.53
C VAL A 9 10.99 -11.65 -13.69
N LEU A 10 10.27 -12.10 -12.66
CA LEU A 10 8.82 -12.19 -12.65
C LEU A 10 8.22 -11.38 -11.50
N PHE A 11 7.16 -10.65 -11.85
CA PHE A 11 6.25 -10.01 -10.90
C PHE A 11 4.96 -10.81 -10.95
N LEU A 12 4.57 -11.33 -9.79
CA LEU A 12 3.44 -12.23 -9.63
C LEU A 12 2.54 -11.67 -8.55
N GLN A 13 1.29 -12.12 -8.52
CA GLN A 13 0.40 -11.89 -7.41
C GLN A 13 -0.12 -13.22 -6.89
N LYS A 14 -0.13 -13.38 -5.58
CA LYS A 14 -0.72 -14.52 -4.90
C LYS A 14 -1.60 -14.01 -3.78
N ASP A 15 -2.88 -14.35 -3.80
CA ASP A 15 -3.88 -13.91 -2.81
C ASP A 15 -3.93 -12.36 -2.66
N GLY A 16 -3.70 -11.63 -3.77
CA GLY A 16 -3.64 -10.17 -3.80
C GLY A 16 -2.40 -9.58 -3.09
N LEU A 17 -1.36 -10.38 -2.89
CA LEU A 17 -0.06 -9.94 -2.39
C LEU A 17 0.95 -9.99 -3.54
N PRO A 18 1.76 -8.93 -3.75
CA PRO A 18 2.78 -8.97 -4.77
C PRO A 18 3.88 -9.94 -4.36
N LEU A 19 4.38 -10.67 -5.35
CA LEU A 19 5.53 -11.55 -5.25
C LEU A 19 6.51 -11.16 -6.34
N PHE A 20 7.79 -11.12 -5.98
CA PHE A 20 8.87 -10.90 -6.92
C PHE A 20 9.82 -12.08 -6.86
N CYS A 21 10.17 -12.63 -8.01
CA CYS A 21 11.16 -13.71 -8.08
C CYS A 21 12.04 -13.63 -9.32
N SER A 22 13.23 -14.23 -9.19
CA SER A 22 14.15 -14.45 -10.32
C SER A 22 14.39 -15.93 -10.54
N ILE A 23 14.50 -16.31 -11.81
CA ILE A 23 14.86 -17.65 -12.27
C ILE A 23 16.16 -17.54 -13.07
N ASP A 24 17.06 -18.49 -12.89
CA ASP A 24 18.32 -18.53 -13.64
C ASP A 24 18.10 -19.14 -15.04
N LEU A 25 18.70 -18.51 -16.04
CA LEU A 25 18.69 -18.93 -17.44
C LEU A 25 20.10 -19.43 -17.85
N PRO A 26 20.19 -20.33 -18.85
CA PRO A 26 19.08 -20.96 -19.55
C PRO A 26 18.42 -22.06 -18.70
N VAL A 27 17.09 -22.16 -18.78
CA VAL A 27 16.40 -23.30 -18.18
C VAL A 27 16.38 -24.46 -19.16
N GLN A 28 16.68 -25.67 -18.69
CA GLN A 28 16.40 -26.90 -19.43
C GLN A 28 14.88 -27.17 -19.45
N ILE A 29 14.23 -26.83 -20.56
CA ILE A 29 12.80 -27.08 -20.76
C ILE A 29 12.65 -28.29 -21.67
N ASP A 30 12.08 -29.37 -21.15
CA ASP A 30 11.54 -30.46 -21.96
C ASP A 30 10.08 -30.10 -22.27
N PHE A 31 9.73 -29.99 -23.55
CA PHE A 31 8.40 -29.54 -24.00
C PHE A 31 7.33 -30.62 -23.94
N GLN A 32 7.65 -31.79 -23.38
CA GLN A 32 6.72 -32.92 -23.27
C GLN A 32 5.62 -32.70 -22.24
N GLU A 33 5.89 -31.92 -21.19
CA GLU A 33 4.92 -31.60 -20.14
C GLU A 33 4.98 -30.12 -19.74
N PRO A 34 3.82 -29.48 -19.45
CA PRO A 34 3.80 -28.11 -18.93
C PRO A 34 4.47 -28.08 -17.56
N LYS A 35 5.55 -27.28 -17.44
CA LYS A 35 6.24 -27.06 -16.16
C LYS A 35 5.55 -25.98 -15.34
N GLU A 36 5.46 -26.20 -14.04
CA GLU A 36 4.99 -25.21 -13.08
C GLU A 36 6.14 -24.32 -12.60
N LEU A 37 5.83 -23.15 -12.06
CA LEU A 37 6.83 -22.19 -11.55
C LEU A 37 7.80 -22.84 -10.54
N GLY A 38 7.32 -23.80 -9.74
CA GLY A 38 8.15 -24.53 -8.77
C GLY A 38 9.27 -25.36 -9.39
N ASP A 39 9.11 -25.81 -10.63
CA ASP A 39 10.09 -26.66 -11.33
C ASP A 39 11.35 -25.89 -11.74
N PHE A 40 11.28 -24.56 -11.69
CA PHE A 40 12.35 -23.64 -12.09
C PHE A 40 13.22 -23.17 -10.92
N ALA A 41 12.99 -23.69 -9.71
CA ALA A 41 13.67 -23.27 -8.47
C ALA A 41 13.79 -21.74 -8.32
N PRO A 42 12.67 -20.98 -8.42
CA PRO A 42 12.69 -19.53 -8.36
C PRO A 42 13.21 -19.04 -7.01
N TRP A 43 14.07 -18.03 -7.04
CA TRP A 43 14.42 -17.30 -5.84
C TRP A 43 13.42 -16.16 -5.62
N PHE A 44 12.69 -16.20 -4.51
CA PHE A 44 11.74 -15.15 -4.12
C PHE A 44 12.42 -14.07 -3.29
N PHE A 45 12.20 -12.82 -3.65
CA PHE A 45 12.73 -11.69 -2.89
C PHE A 45 12.02 -11.58 -1.53
N PRO A 46 12.76 -11.39 -0.43
CA PRO A 46 12.19 -11.29 0.90
C PRO A 46 11.49 -9.93 1.06
N ILE A 47 10.17 -9.94 0.97
CA ILE A 47 9.35 -8.74 1.14
C ILE A 47 9.26 -8.40 2.64
N PRO A 48 9.55 -7.15 3.06
CA PRO A 48 9.54 -6.77 4.48
C PRO A 48 8.17 -6.91 5.17
N SER A 49 7.09 -6.65 4.43
CA SER A 49 5.71 -6.72 4.90
C SER A 49 4.80 -7.21 3.79
N ASN A 50 3.72 -7.92 4.16
CA ASN A 50 2.67 -8.32 3.23
C ASN A 50 1.88 -7.12 2.67
N LEU A 51 2.07 -5.91 3.18
CA LEU A 51 1.43 -4.69 2.66
C LEU A 51 2.38 -3.83 1.83
N CYS A 52 3.53 -4.37 1.42
CA CYS A 52 4.43 -3.70 0.51
C CYS A 52 3.97 -3.86 -0.95
N SER A 53 4.08 -2.79 -1.73
CA SER A 53 4.13 -2.83 -3.18
C SER A 53 5.58 -2.97 -3.65
N ILE A 54 5.76 -3.59 -4.82
CA ILE A 54 7.06 -3.72 -5.49
C ILE A 54 6.90 -3.22 -6.90
N LEU A 55 7.73 -2.25 -7.27
CA LEU A 55 7.74 -1.65 -8.59
C LEU A 55 9.11 -1.83 -9.25
N PRO A 56 9.16 -2.09 -10.56
CA PRO A 56 10.44 -2.12 -11.28
C PRO A 56 11.04 -0.71 -11.35
N GLY A 57 12.34 -0.60 -11.08
CA GLY A 57 13.13 0.59 -11.36
C GLY A 57 13.69 0.60 -12.79
N PRO A 58 14.63 1.51 -13.10
CA PRO A 58 15.28 1.55 -14.41
C PRO A 58 16.26 0.38 -14.58
N ASN A 59 15.97 -0.51 -15.53
CA ASN A 59 16.75 -1.73 -15.80
C ASN A 59 17.06 -1.87 -17.30
N ASN A 60 17.84 -0.95 -17.85
CA ASN A 60 18.06 -0.87 -19.30
C ASN A 60 19.24 -1.73 -19.81
N ASP A 61 20.10 -2.22 -18.92
CA ASP A 61 21.28 -3.02 -19.30
C ASP A 61 20.95 -4.52 -19.23
N PHE A 62 20.72 -5.11 -20.39
CA PHE A 62 20.44 -6.54 -20.55
C PHE A 62 21.57 -7.45 -20.03
N MET A 63 22.82 -7.00 -20.06
CA MET A 63 23.98 -7.79 -19.62
C MET A 63 24.23 -7.68 -18.12
N SER A 64 23.47 -6.83 -17.41
CA SER A 64 23.57 -6.67 -15.96
C SER A 64 23.05 -7.90 -15.22
N SER A 65 23.68 -8.22 -14.09
CA SER A 65 23.16 -9.16 -13.09
C SER A 65 22.40 -8.46 -11.96
N THR A 66 22.31 -7.13 -11.98
CA THR A 66 21.64 -6.34 -10.95
C THR A 66 20.29 -5.86 -11.45
N PHE A 67 19.25 -6.13 -10.68
CA PHE A 67 17.89 -5.64 -10.91
C PHE A 67 17.54 -4.57 -9.88
N ARG A 68 17.20 -3.37 -10.32
CA ARG A 68 16.71 -2.30 -9.47
C ARG A 68 15.20 -2.39 -9.29
N LEU A 69 14.75 -2.40 -8.05
CA LEU A 69 13.34 -2.36 -7.68
C LEU A 69 13.09 -1.32 -6.60
N VAL A 70 11.87 -0.81 -6.54
CA VAL A 70 11.39 0.08 -5.48
C VAL A 70 10.40 -0.70 -4.63
N VAL A 71 10.65 -0.75 -3.32
CA VAL A 71 9.75 -1.33 -2.32
C VAL A 71 9.10 -0.18 -1.56
N SER A 72 7.78 -0.19 -1.47
CA SER A 72 7.02 0.86 -0.79
C SER A 72 5.86 0.25 -0.01
N SER A 73 5.37 0.93 1.03
CA SER A 73 4.17 0.53 1.77
C SER A 73 3.52 1.78 2.37
N PRO A 74 2.24 1.77 2.76
CA PRO A 74 1.62 2.97 3.34
C PRO A 74 2.31 3.45 4.63
N VAL A 75 3.15 2.62 5.25
CA VAL A 75 3.93 2.91 6.47
C VAL A 75 5.45 2.74 6.27
N ILE A 76 5.89 2.45 5.05
CA ILE A 76 7.30 2.27 4.69
C ILE A 76 7.56 3.16 3.47
N PRO A 77 8.25 4.29 3.64
CA PRO A 77 8.63 5.14 2.51
C PRO A 77 9.41 4.40 1.42
N ASP A 78 9.52 5.02 0.26
CA ASP A 78 10.09 4.36 -0.91
C ASP A 78 11.55 3.95 -0.66
N LEU A 79 11.83 2.65 -0.84
CA LEU A 79 13.14 2.04 -0.72
C LEU A 79 13.59 1.57 -2.10
N THR A 80 14.63 2.21 -2.64
CA THR A 80 15.27 1.73 -3.86
C THR A 80 16.30 0.67 -3.50
N VAL A 81 16.13 -0.51 -4.06
CA VAL A 81 16.96 -1.68 -3.77
C VAL A 81 17.58 -2.20 -5.06
N ASP A 82 18.89 -2.43 -5.01
CA ASP A 82 19.63 -3.15 -6.04
C ASP A 82 19.73 -4.62 -5.63
N TYR A 83 19.12 -5.50 -6.43
CA TYR A 83 19.13 -6.94 -6.24
C TYR A 83 20.14 -7.60 -7.19
N ASP A 84 21.22 -8.18 -6.64
CA ASP A 84 22.18 -9.00 -7.38
C ASP A 84 21.59 -10.40 -7.59
N MET A 85 21.12 -10.64 -8.81
CA MET A 85 20.46 -11.88 -9.23
C MET A 85 21.40 -13.08 -9.25
N ARG A 86 22.72 -12.89 -9.36
CA ARG A 86 23.69 -13.99 -9.33
C ARG A 86 23.96 -14.44 -7.90
N LYS A 87 24.19 -13.48 -7.01
CA LYS A 87 24.49 -13.76 -5.59
C LYS A 87 23.25 -14.01 -4.76
N LYS A 88 22.07 -13.67 -5.28
CA LYS A 88 20.79 -13.69 -4.55
C LYS A 88 20.83 -12.78 -3.30
N THR A 89 21.51 -11.64 -3.42
CA THR A 89 21.70 -10.64 -2.35
C THR A 89 21.18 -9.28 -2.79
N PHE A 90 20.79 -8.44 -1.85
CA PHE A 90 20.31 -7.10 -2.17
C PHE A 90 20.96 -6.02 -1.31
N THR A 91 21.04 -4.81 -1.84
CA THR A 91 21.56 -3.63 -1.16
C THR A 91 20.59 -2.47 -1.33
N ILE A 92 20.36 -1.72 -0.26
CA ILE A 92 19.55 -0.50 -0.31
C ILE A 92 20.43 0.59 -0.92
N VAL A 93 19.96 1.18 -2.01
CA VAL A 93 20.66 2.23 -2.78
C VAL A 93 20.23 3.60 -2.31
N ASP A 94 18.92 3.77 -2.16
CA ASP A 94 18.29 5.04 -1.83
C ASP A 94 17.05 4.80 -0.99
N GLN A 95 16.72 5.79 -0.17
CA GLN A 95 15.65 5.74 0.79
C GLN A 95 15.05 7.13 0.91
N GLU A 96 13.74 7.25 0.64
CA GLU A 96 13.05 8.52 0.75
C GLU A 96 13.15 9.09 2.17
N GLU A 97 13.68 10.31 2.29
CA GLU A 97 13.74 10.98 3.58
C GLU A 97 12.41 11.67 3.89
N VAL A 98 11.79 11.28 5.00
CA VAL A 98 10.55 11.90 5.46
C VAL A 98 10.85 12.91 6.56
N THR A 99 10.65 14.19 6.25
CA THR A 99 10.85 15.30 7.19
C THR A 99 9.54 15.76 7.81
N GLY A 100 9.58 16.30 9.04
CA GLY A 100 8.43 16.99 9.67
C GLY A 100 7.40 16.11 10.42
N LEU A 101 7.70 14.83 10.67
CA LEU A 101 6.75 13.92 11.32
C LEU A 101 6.55 14.21 12.82
N CYS A 102 7.64 14.48 13.55
CA CYS A 102 7.59 14.71 14.99
C CYS A 102 6.88 16.01 15.39
N SER A 103 6.89 17.04 14.55
CA SER A 103 6.21 18.31 14.88
C SER A 103 4.72 18.30 14.52
N SER A 104 4.25 17.38 13.69
CA SER A 104 2.84 17.35 13.25
C SER A 104 2.00 16.34 14.02
N ILE A 105 2.56 15.19 14.40
CA ILE A 105 1.82 14.13 15.13
C ILE A 105 1.81 14.41 16.64
N TYR A 106 2.93 14.81 17.25
CA TYR A 106 2.97 15.10 18.69
C TYR A 106 2.25 16.40 19.08
N THR A 107 2.23 17.41 18.21
CA THR A 107 1.64 18.73 18.53
C THR A 107 0.11 18.71 18.56
N VAL A 108 -0.53 17.73 17.91
CA VAL A 108 -2.00 17.59 17.96
C VAL A 108 -2.47 16.90 19.24
N GLY A 109 -1.61 16.10 19.90
CA GLY A 109 -1.88 15.48 21.20
C GLY A 109 -1.83 16.44 22.40
N GLN A 110 -1.31 17.66 22.24
CA GLN A 110 -1.21 18.67 23.29
C GLN A 110 -1.58 20.06 22.78
N SER A 111 -2.86 20.31 22.54
CA SER A 111 -3.33 21.68 22.31
C SER A 111 -3.80 22.33 23.61
N ASN A 112 -2.85 22.92 24.36
CA ASN A 112 -3.12 24.16 25.08
C ASN A 112 -2.64 25.31 24.19
N VAL A 113 -3.61 26.11 23.74
CA VAL A 113 -3.42 27.25 22.84
C VAL A 113 -2.58 28.33 23.52
N SER A 114 -1.31 28.42 23.15
CA SER A 114 -0.57 29.68 23.11
C SER A 114 0.82 29.46 22.52
N SER A 115 1.26 30.42 21.69
CA SER A 115 2.62 30.61 21.15
C SER A 115 3.02 29.79 19.90
N ILE A 116 2.64 30.34 18.74
CA ILE A 116 3.08 30.00 17.37
C ILE A 116 4.52 30.49 17.06
N GLN A 117 5.33 30.91 18.03
CA GLN A 117 6.69 31.37 17.75
C GLN A 117 7.68 30.84 18.77
N GLN A 118 8.82 30.35 18.24
CA GLN A 118 10.05 29.88 18.90
C GLN A 118 10.14 28.37 19.16
N ASN A 119 10.61 27.61 18.16
CA ASN A 119 12.02 27.19 18.11
C ASN A 119 12.28 26.27 16.91
N LEU A 120 12.82 26.86 15.85
CA LEU A 120 13.61 26.18 14.84
C LEU A 120 14.99 25.90 15.46
N GLN A 121 15.16 24.76 16.11
CA GLN A 121 16.46 24.12 16.37
C GLN A 121 16.19 22.79 17.09
N LEU A 122 16.96 21.75 16.70
CA LEU A 122 16.96 20.38 17.23
C LEU A 122 15.98 19.41 16.58
N ILE A 123 16.38 18.77 15.47
CA ILE A 123 16.17 17.32 15.31
C ILE A 123 17.40 16.77 14.57
N GLU A 124 18.17 15.94 15.26
CA GLU A 124 19.29 15.19 14.73
C GLU A 124 18.80 14.00 13.89
N ASP A 125 19.53 13.79 12.80
CA ASP A 125 19.34 12.77 11.78
C ASP A 125 19.46 11.34 12.35
N SER A 126 18.68 10.40 11.79
CA SER A 126 18.78 8.91 11.88
C SER A 126 17.75 8.10 12.70
N GLN A 127 16.77 8.66 13.41
CA GLN A 127 15.76 7.85 14.15
C GLN A 127 14.39 7.64 13.44
N SER A 128 14.18 8.31 12.30
CA SER A 128 12.87 8.53 11.64
C SER A 128 12.01 7.27 11.35
N TRP A 129 12.61 6.15 10.94
CA TRP A 129 11.86 4.97 10.43
C TRP A 129 11.28 4.08 11.53
N SER A 130 12.02 3.93 12.64
CA SER A 130 11.50 3.19 13.79
C SER A 130 10.32 3.92 14.42
N ASP A 131 10.26 5.24 14.27
CA ASP A 131 9.21 6.05 14.84
C ASP A 131 7.96 6.07 13.95
N LEU A 132 8.12 6.07 12.63
CA LEU A 132 7.00 5.90 11.68
C LEU A 132 6.20 4.62 11.91
N SER A 133 6.90 3.49 12.04
CA SER A 133 6.27 2.19 12.30
C SER A 133 5.64 2.08 13.70
N LYS A 134 6.12 2.87 14.66
CA LYS A 134 5.48 3.01 15.99
C LYS A 134 4.24 3.90 15.94
N LEU A 135 4.25 4.98 15.15
CA LEU A 135 3.18 5.97 15.11
C LEU A 135 2.03 5.56 14.18
N LEU A 136 2.32 4.86 13.08
CA LEU A 136 1.33 4.45 12.09
C LEU A 136 1.07 2.95 12.16
N SER A 137 -0.18 2.57 11.87
CA SER A 137 -0.58 1.16 11.70
C SER A 137 -1.22 0.97 10.35
N CYS A 138 -0.88 -0.15 9.72
CA CYS A 138 -1.48 -0.59 8.46
C CYS A 138 -1.95 -2.03 8.64
N GLU A 139 -3.22 -2.27 8.39
CA GLU A 139 -3.86 -3.57 8.58
C GLU A 139 -4.64 -3.95 7.35
N ARG A 140 -4.58 -5.24 6.98
CA ARG A 140 -5.41 -5.79 5.91
C ARG A 140 -6.48 -6.67 6.52
N VAL A 141 -7.73 -6.34 6.24
CA VAL A 141 -8.91 -7.06 6.68
C VAL A 141 -9.69 -7.57 5.47
N GLN A 142 -10.42 -8.67 5.63
CA GLN A 142 -11.31 -9.20 4.61
C GLN A 142 -12.74 -8.80 4.97
N VAL A 143 -13.44 -8.17 4.03
CA VAL A 143 -14.83 -7.72 4.21
C VAL A 143 -15.73 -8.49 3.25
N VAL A 144 -16.77 -9.12 3.78
CA VAL A 144 -17.71 -9.89 2.96
C VAL A 144 -18.64 -8.92 2.22
N SER A 145 -18.67 -9.03 0.89
CA SER A 145 -19.57 -8.32 -0.02
C SER A 145 -21.00 -8.88 0.05
N HIS A 146 -21.98 -8.15 -0.51
CA HIS A 146 -23.39 -8.57 -0.62
C HIS A 146 -23.58 -9.96 -1.22
N ASP A 147 -22.75 -10.31 -2.19
CA ASP A 147 -22.76 -11.57 -2.90
C ASP A 147 -21.94 -12.68 -2.19
N GLY A 148 -21.54 -12.44 -0.94
CA GLY A 148 -20.76 -13.38 -0.13
C GLY A 148 -19.27 -13.45 -0.46
N VAL A 149 -18.80 -12.70 -1.47
CA VAL A 149 -17.39 -12.68 -1.86
C VAL A 149 -16.59 -11.80 -0.89
N SER A 150 -15.46 -12.31 -0.38
CA SER A 150 -14.57 -11.51 0.47
C SER A 150 -13.73 -10.54 -0.37
N ILE A 151 -13.77 -9.27 0.00
CA ILE A 151 -13.02 -8.16 -0.60
C ILE A 151 -11.93 -7.72 0.38
N PRO A 152 -10.66 -7.65 -0.04
CA PRO A 152 -9.60 -7.13 0.80
C PRO A 152 -9.74 -5.62 0.98
N LEU A 153 -9.58 -5.18 2.23
CA LEU A 153 -9.55 -3.78 2.62
C LEU A 153 -8.26 -3.52 3.40
N VAL A 154 -7.49 -2.53 2.98
CA VAL A 154 -6.29 -2.08 3.70
C VAL A 154 -6.63 -0.80 4.45
N ILE A 155 -6.46 -0.80 5.77
CA ILE A 155 -6.78 0.32 6.65
C ILE A 155 -5.49 0.89 7.21
N LEU A 156 -5.31 2.20 7.06
CA LEU A 156 -4.19 2.99 7.53
C LEU A 156 -4.68 4.03 8.52
N TYR A 157 -4.06 4.07 9.70
CA TYR A 157 -4.42 5.01 10.77
C TYR A 157 -3.20 5.34 11.66
N SER A 158 -3.27 6.47 12.37
CA SER A 158 -2.30 6.84 13.40
C SER A 158 -2.67 6.17 14.72
N ARG A 159 -1.72 5.49 15.38
CA ARG A 159 -1.95 4.81 16.67
C ARG A 159 -2.30 5.77 17.81
N GLU A 160 -1.80 7.00 17.74
CA GLU A 160 -1.98 7.99 18.81
C GLU A 160 -3.21 8.87 18.59
N ALA A 161 -3.49 9.23 17.33
CA ALA A 161 -4.56 10.17 17.00
C ALA A 161 -5.89 9.49 16.66
N HIS A 162 -5.88 8.18 16.37
CA HIS A 162 -7.11 7.44 16.06
C HIS A 162 -7.94 7.20 17.32
N ILE A 163 -9.19 7.64 17.30
CA ILE A 163 -10.19 7.36 18.33
C ILE A 163 -11.21 6.42 17.73
N HIS A 164 -11.23 5.19 18.25
CA HIS A 164 -12.16 4.15 17.80
C HIS A 164 -13.61 4.65 17.82
N GLY A 165 -14.23 4.71 16.64
CA GLY A 165 -15.63 5.08 16.50
C GLY A 165 -15.91 6.57 16.35
N GLU A 166 -14.92 7.47 16.51
CA GLU A 166 -15.12 8.92 16.38
C GLU A 166 -14.28 9.56 15.25
N SER A 167 -13.18 8.92 14.87
CA SER A 167 -12.27 9.39 13.83
C SER A 167 -12.89 9.40 12.42
N PRO A 168 -12.89 10.52 11.68
CA PRO A 168 -13.42 10.55 10.31
C PRO A 168 -12.62 9.63 9.37
N GLY A 169 -13.31 9.04 8.39
CA GLY A 169 -12.72 8.08 7.45
C GLY A 169 -12.72 8.56 6.00
N ILE A 170 -11.72 8.13 5.22
CA ILE A 170 -11.75 8.20 3.75
C ILE A 170 -11.63 6.79 3.20
N LEU A 171 -12.55 6.40 2.33
CA LEU A 171 -12.52 5.14 1.59
C LEU A 171 -12.14 5.40 0.13
N TYR A 172 -11.01 4.82 -0.29
CA TYR A 172 -10.52 4.80 -1.65
C TYR A 172 -11.01 3.55 -2.38
N GLY A 173 -11.58 3.75 -3.57
CA GLY A 173 -12.03 2.69 -4.47
C GLY A 173 -11.77 3.07 -5.92
N TYR A 174 -11.34 2.10 -6.73
CA TYR A 174 -11.22 2.27 -8.18
C TYR A 174 -12.09 1.25 -8.93
N GLY A 175 -11.67 -0.02 -8.99
CA GLY A 175 -12.52 -1.10 -9.49
C GLY A 175 -12.74 -1.14 -11.00
N ALA A 176 -11.79 -0.65 -11.79
CA ALA A 176 -11.87 -0.64 -13.24
C ALA A 176 -10.54 -1.03 -13.90
N TYR A 177 -10.59 -1.41 -15.18
CA TYR A 177 -9.43 -1.61 -16.07
C TYR A 177 -8.33 -2.59 -15.66
N GLY A 178 -8.55 -3.45 -14.67
CA GLY A 178 -7.45 -4.31 -14.22
C GLY A 178 -6.49 -3.64 -13.23
N GLU A 179 -6.71 -2.37 -12.87
CA GLU A 179 -5.76 -1.60 -12.08
C GLU A 179 -5.94 -1.84 -10.58
N ASP A 180 -4.83 -2.13 -9.91
CA ASP A 180 -4.75 -2.19 -8.45
C ASP A 180 -4.68 -0.78 -7.87
N LEU A 181 -5.34 -0.57 -6.73
CA LEU A 181 -5.22 0.69 -6.00
C LEU A 181 -3.79 0.90 -5.52
N ASP A 182 -3.27 2.10 -5.74
CA ASP A 182 -1.94 2.46 -5.27
C ASP A 182 -1.89 2.62 -3.73
N LYS A 183 -1.23 1.65 -3.10
CA LYS A 183 -0.96 1.58 -1.66
C LYS A 183 0.51 1.86 -1.35
N SER A 184 1.22 2.54 -2.24
CA SER A 184 2.55 3.08 -1.93
C SER A 184 2.48 4.11 -0.80
N TRP A 185 3.66 4.41 -0.25
CA TRP A 185 3.87 5.53 0.63
C TRP A 185 3.46 6.84 -0.04
N CYS A 186 2.84 7.72 0.74
CA CYS A 186 2.47 9.05 0.27
C CYS A 186 2.47 10.03 1.45
N SER A 187 3.40 10.97 1.43
CA SER A 187 3.59 11.95 2.51
C SER A 187 2.37 12.86 2.71
N ASP A 188 1.58 13.13 1.66
CA ASP A 188 0.35 13.92 1.76
C ASP A 188 -0.68 13.31 2.72
N ARG A 189 -0.70 11.97 2.84
CA ARG A 189 -1.60 11.25 3.75
C ARG A 189 -1.28 11.51 5.22
N LEU A 190 -0.04 11.87 5.55
CA LEU A 190 0.39 12.13 6.93
C LEU A 190 -0.39 13.27 7.57
N SER A 191 -0.74 14.30 6.80
CA SER A 191 -1.54 15.42 7.30
C SER A 191 -2.92 14.98 7.79
N LEU A 192 -3.54 14.00 7.12
CA LEU A 192 -4.85 13.46 7.51
C LEU A 192 -4.69 12.54 8.72
N LEU A 193 -3.71 11.64 8.68
CA LEU A 193 -3.42 10.69 9.76
C LEU A 193 -3.06 11.40 11.08
N ALA A 194 -2.27 12.47 11.02
CA ALA A 194 -1.92 13.30 12.18
C ALA A 194 -3.13 14.00 12.81
N ARG A 195 -4.20 14.24 12.04
CA ARG A 195 -5.47 14.79 12.51
C ARG A 195 -6.46 13.71 12.97
N GLY A 196 -6.01 12.46 13.06
CA GLY A 196 -6.83 11.33 13.50
C GLY A 196 -7.78 10.79 12.44
N TRP A 197 -7.54 11.07 11.15
CA TRP A 197 -8.33 10.46 10.08
C TRP A 197 -7.90 9.01 9.84
N VAL A 198 -8.84 8.18 9.40
CA VAL A 198 -8.62 6.81 8.96
C VAL A 198 -8.68 6.76 7.44
N LEU A 199 -7.69 6.15 6.79
CA LEU A 199 -7.68 5.94 5.35
C LEU A 199 -7.89 4.45 5.07
N ALA A 200 -8.82 4.11 4.19
CA ALA A 200 -9.13 2.73 3.84
C ALA A 200 -9.07 2.56 2.31
N PHE A 201 -8.43 1.49 1.84
CA PHE A 201 -8.26 1.18 0.42
C PHE A 201 -8.97 -0.14 0.11
N ALA A 202 -10.05 -0.08 -0.65
CA ALA A 202 -10.85 -1.25 -1.00
C ALA A 202 -10.43 -1.81 -2.37
N ASP A 203 -9.91 -3.03 -2.38
CA ASP A 203 -9.55 -3.74 -3.62
C ASP A 203 -10.78 -4.39 -4.24
N VAL A 204 -11.65 -3.52 -4.77
CA VAL A 204 -12.96 -3.90 -5.30
C VAL A 204 -12.81 -4.55 -6.66
N ARG A 205 -13.66 -5.53 -6.96
CA ARG A 205 -13.66 -6.22 -8.26
C ARG A 205 -13.97 -5.25 -9.40
N TYR A 206 -13.45 -5.58 -10.58
CA TYR A 206 -13.73 -4.86 -11.82
C TYR A 206 -15.23 -4.86 -12.11
N SER A 207 -15.85 -3.69 -12.05
CA SER A 207 -17.23 -3.49 -12.46
C SER A 207 -17.25 -2.82 -13.83
N LEU A 208 -17.89 -3.46 -14.80
CA LEU A 208 -18.23 -2.81 -16.09
C LEU A 208 -19.31 -1.72 -15.91
N MET A 209 -19.92 -1.62 -14.72
CA MET A 209 -20.84 -0.55 -14.35
C MET A 209 -20.17 0.48 -13.43
N PRO A 210 -20.40 1.79 -13.63
CA PRO A 210 -19.66 2.86 -12.97
C PRO A 210 -19.99 3.06 -11.48
N VAL A 211 -20.79 2.20 -10.85
CA VAL A 211 -21.24 2.42 -9.47
C VAL A 211 -21.22 1.11 -8.68
N VAL A 212 -20.22 0.95 -7.81
CA VAL A 212 -20.29 -0.03 -6.71
C VAL A 212 -20.67 0.78 -5.47
N PHE A 213 -21.92 0.64 -5.04
CA PHE A 213 -22.36 1.23 -3.77
C PHE A 213 -21.85 0.37 -2.63
N PHE A 214 -20.91 0.90 -1.85
CA PHE A 214 -20.56 0.35 -0.55
C PHE A 214 -21.56 0.89 0.47
N GLN A 215 -22.46 0.04 0.93
CA GLN A 215 -23.32 0.40 2.05
C GLN A 215 -22.48 0.31 3.33
N LEU A 216 -21.91 1.46 3.71
CA LEU A 216 -21.03 1.63 4.85
C LEU A 216 -21.84 1.70 6.13
N THR A 217 -22.09 0.55 6.69
CA THR A 217 -22.56 0.41 8.06
C THR A 217 -21.33 -0.17 8.79
N GLY A 218 -20.74 0.49 9.78
CA GLY A 218 -19.60 -0.11 10.51
C GLY A 218 -19.12 0.62 11.75
N LEU A 219 -19.08 1.93 11.61
CA LEU A 219 -18.22 2.80 12.38
C LEU A 219 -19.02 4.08 12.64
N HIS A 220 -18.93 4.60 13.86
CA HIS A 220 -19.71 5.74 14.33
C HIS A 220 -19.21 7.10 13.78
N PHE A 221 -18.65 7.14 12.56
CA PHE A 221 -18.01 8.35 12.00
C PHE A 221 -18.30 8.57 10.51
N PRO A 222 -18.25 9.83 10.02
CA PRO A 222 -18.47 10.14 8.61
C PRO A 222 -17.34 9.58 7.73
N ILE A 223 -17.70 8.89 6.64
CA ILE A 223 -16.77 8.31 5.67
C ILE A 223 -16.93 8.99 4.31
N ILE A 224 -15.88 9.64 3.82
CA ILE A 224 -15.83 10.22 2.48
C ILE A 224 -15.38 9.13 1.50
N ILE A 225 -16.15 8.89 0.43
CA ILE A 225 -15.78 7.91 -0.61
C ILE A 225 -15.14 8.67 -1.77
N GLN A 226 -13.88 8.37 -2.08
CA GLN A 226 -13.19 8.96 -3.23
C GLN A 226 -13.08 7.94 -4.35
N TYR A 227 -13.85 8.16 -5.42
CA TYR A 227 -13.81 7.38 -6.66
C TYR A 227 -12.91 8.09 -7.69
N PHE A 228 -12.01 7.34 -8.32
CA PHE A 228 -11.07 7.86 -9.33
C PHE A 228 -11.37 7.55 -10.82
N PRO A 229 -12.59 7.22 -11.29
CA PRO A 229 -12.82 7.10 -12.73
C PRO A 229 -13.19 8.48 -13.26
N THR A 230 -12.20 9.24 -13.72
CA THR A 230 -12.39 10.52 -14.46
C THR A 230 -13.42 11.48 -13.86
N HIS A 231 -12.97 12.40 -12.98
CA HIS A 231 -13.69 13.61 -12.56
C HIS A 231 -15.02 13.45 -11.81
N LEU A 232 -15.10 12.66 -10.73
CA LEU A 232 -16.14 12.85 -9.70
C LEU A 232 -15.66 12.47 -8.29
N THR A 233 -15.50 13.47 -7.43
CA THR A 233 -15.41 13.29 -5.98
C THR A 233 -16.83 13.30 -5.41
N THR A 234 -17.30 12.21 -4.81
CA THR A 234 -18.64 12.14 -4.19
C THR A 234 -18.51 12.22 -2.67
N TYR A 235 -19.04 13.27 -2.05
CA TYR A 235 -19.15 13.37 -0.59
C TYR A 235 -20.31 12.50 -0.12
N CYS A 236 -20.04 11.52 0.75
CA CYS A 236 -21.07 10.86 1.54
C CYS A 236 -20.80 11.14 3.02
N SER A 237 -21.82 11.52 3.77
CA SER A 237 -21.75 11.68 5.23
C SER A 237 -22.93 10.91 5.78
N MET A 238 -22.68 9.78 6.45
CA MET A 238 -23.73 9.04 7.15
C MET A 238 -23.24 8.53 8.50
N ARG A 239 -24.12 8.69 9.50
CA ARG A 239 -23.98 8.29 10.90
C ARG A 239 -24.50 6.85 11.07
N ASN A 240 -23.77 6.06 11.85
CA ASN A 240 -24.05 4.70 12.34
C ASN A 240 -24.00 3.58 11.28
N CYS A 241 -23.38 2.43 11.62
CA CYS A 241 -24.03 1.09 11.69
C CYS A 241 -22.97 -0.04 11.62
N ALA A 242 -23.23 -1.25 11.12
CA ALA A 242 -22.34 -2.43 10.97
C ALA A 242 -22.57 -3.15 9.61
N PHE A 243 -21.54 -3.69 8.94
CA PHE A 243 -21.51 -3.91 7.47
C PHE A 243 -22.64 -4.84 6.97
N SER A 244 -23.57 -4.29 6.19
CA SER A 244 -24.64 -5.03 5.50
C SER A 244 -24.95 -4.33 4.19
N PHE A 245 -24.99 -5.11 3.11
CA PHE A 245 -25.27 -4.64 1.77
C PHE A 245 -26.71 -5.03 1.38
N ASP A 246 -27.54 -4.08 0.93
CA ASP A 246 -28.87 -4.34 0.37
C ASP A 246 -29.01 -3.75 -1.04
N GLU A 247 -29.73 -4.49 -1.92
CA GLU A 247 -30.09 -4.13 -3.29
C GLU A 247 -30.95 -2.86 -3.35
N LEU A 248 -30.69 -1.99 -4.33
CA LEU A 248 -31.67 -1.03 -4.84
C LEU A 248 -32.22 -1.56 -6.15
N ASP A 249 -33.41 -2.17 -6.08
CA ASP A 249 -34.27 -2.36 -7.25
C ASP A 249 -34.70 -0.98 -7.79
N TYR A 250 -34.70 -0.87 -9.12
CA TYR A 250 -35.05 0.31 -9.92
C TYR A 250 -36.46 0.86 -9.67
#